data_AF-M5C427-F1
#
_entry.id   AF-M5C427-F1
#
_cell.length_a   1.000
_cell.length_b   1.000
_cell.length_c   1.000
_cell.angle_alpha   90.00
_cell.angle_beta   90.00
_cell.angle_gamma   90.00
#
_symmetry.space_group_name_H-M   'P 1'
#
loop_
_entity.id
_entity.type
_entity.pdbx_description
1 polymer ?
#
loop_
_entity_poly.entity_id
_entity_poly.type
_entity_poly.pdbx_seq_one_letter_code
_entity_poly.pdbx_strand_id
1 'polypeptide(L)' 'MIWSLPLLAAGAAAKILYAGINESGGEFGTWSNDAIPTTGLPGRFGVDYAFINKSTVDIFIEKDKINTFRVAFLLVS' A
#
# COMPACT_ATOMS: atom_id res chain seq x y z
N MET A 1 36.40 26.88 -27.18
CA MET A 1 35.42 26.85 -26.08
C MET A 1 34.55 25.60 -26.23
N ILE A 2 35.02 24.42 -25.83
CA ILE A 2 34.20 23.19 -25.76
C ILE A 2 34.80 22.31 -24.65
N TRP A 3 34.36 22.50 -23.40
CA TRP A 3 34.77 21.67 -22.25
C TRP A 3 33.58 21.25 -21.37
N SER A 4 32.36 21.31 -21.90
CA SER A 4 31.12 21.16 -21.11
C SER A 4 30.36 19.84 -21.33
N LEU A 5 30.86 18.91 -22.16
CA LEU A 5 30.13 17.67 -22.47
C LEU A 5 30.06 16.61 -21.35
N PRO A 6 31.10 16.35 -20.53
CA PRO A 6 31.03 15.26 -19.55
C PRO A 6 30.16 15.58 -18.32
N LEU A 7 29.93 16.87 -18.01
CA LEU A 7 29.11 17.27 -16.86
C LEU A 7 27.61 17.05 -17.09
N LEU A 8 27.16 17.08 -18.36
CA LEU A 8 25.74 16.88 -18.72
C LEU A 8 25.32 15.39 -18.74
N ALA A 9 26.29 14.47 -18.71
CA ALA A 9 26.07 13.02 -18.70
C ALA A 9 26.09 12.39 -17.29
N ALA A 10 26.29 13.19 -16.23
CA ALA A 10 26.18 12.74 -14.86
C ALA A 10 24.70 12.48 -14.53
N GLY A 11 24.21 11.28 -14.84
CA GLY A 11 22.87 10.84 -14.48
C GLY A 11 22.67 10.95 -12.97
N ALA A 12 21.63 11.67 -12.55
CA ALA A 12 21.26 11.73 -11.15
C ALA A 12 20.77 10.33 -10.72
N ALA A 13 21.57 9.65 -9.89
CA ALA A 13 21.19 8.40 -9.26
C ALA A 13 20.65 8.70 -7.85
N ALA A 14 19.38 8.35 -7.62
CA ALA A 14 18.77 8.40 -6.30
C ALA A 14 18.42 6.98 -5.83
N LYS A 15 18.62 6.69 -4.54
CA LYS A 15 18.20 5.41 -3.96
C LYS A 15 16.76 5.52 -3.49
N ILE A 16 15.90 4.63 -3.98
CA ILE A 16 14.55 4.47 -3.43
C ILE A 16 14.69 3.82 -2.06
N LEU A 17 14.35 4.57 -1.00
CA LEU A 17 14.41 4.08 0.37
C LEU A 17 13.23 3.15 0.68
N TYR A 18 12.07 3.45 0.12
CA TYR A 18 10.82 2.73 0.35
C TYR A 18 10.12 2.44 -0.97
N ALA A 19 9.96 1.15 -1.28
CA ALA A 19 9.21 0.65 -2.42
C ALA A 19 8.31 -0.47 -1.92
N GLY A 20 7.04 -0.42 -2.28
CA GLY A 20 6.02 -1.18 -1.57
C GLY A 20 4.67 -1.23 -2.25
N ILE A 21 3.73 -1.89 -1.60
CA ILE A 21 2.35 -2.06 -2.05
C ILE A 21 1.36 -1.55 -1.01
N ASN A 22 0.12 -1.30 -1.46
CA ASN A 22 -1.00 -1.09 -0.55
C ASN A 22 -1.65 -2.44 -0.23
N GLU A 23 -1.95 -2.66 1.05
CA GLU A 23 -2.65 -3.83 1.56
C GLU A 23 -4.04 -3.42 1.98
N SER A 24 -5.00 -3.72 1.12
CA SER A 24 -6.42 -3.46 1.32
C SER A 24 -7.12 -4.61 2.02
N GLY A 25 -8.31 -4.34 2.54
CA GLY A 25 -9.21 -5.31 3.13
C GLY A 25 -9.72 -4.88 4.50
N GLY A 26 -8.90 -4.17 5.29
CA GLY A 26 -9.29 -3.66 6.61
C GLY A 26 -10.24 -2.47 6.55
N GLU A 27 -10.35 -1.85 5.37
CA GLU A 27 -11.24 -0.73 5.06
C GLU A 27 -12.53 -1.15 4.33
N PHE A 28 -12.74 -2.44 4.13
CA PHE A 28 -13.92 -2.95 3.44
C PHE A 28 -15.15 -2.92 4.36
N GLY A 29 -16.34 -3.15 3.79
CA GLY A 29 -17.58 -3.21 4.58
C GLY A 29 -18.22 -1.86 4.92
N THR A 30 -17.76 -0.75 4.31
CA THR A 30 -18.39 0.59 4.46
C THR A 30 -19.72 0.73 3.74
N TRP A 31 -20.02 -0.20 2.82
CA TRP A 31 -21.22 -0.17 2.01
C TRP A 31 -22.41 -0.74 2.78
N SER A 32 -23.54 -0.04 2.75
CA SER A 32 -24.83 -0.50 3.26
C SER A 32 -25.85 -0.60 2.12
N ASN A 33 -26.79 -1.55 2.21
CA ASN A 33 -27.88 -1.70 1.23
C ASN A 33 -28.73 -0.42 1.08
N ASP A 34 -28.76 0.40 2.12
CA ASP A 34 -29.54 1.64 2.18
C ASP A 34 -28.74 2.87 1.70
N ALA A 35 -27.50 2.68 1.22
CA ALA A 35 -26.57 3.74 0.82
C ALA A 35 -26.32 4.82 1.89
N ILE A 36 -26.64 4.52 3.15
CA ILE A 36 -26.37 5.39 4.28
C ILE A 36 -24.89 5.20 4.64
N PRO A 37 -24.07 6.27 4.59
CA PRO A 37 -22.69 6.21 5.03
C PRO A 37 -22.62 5.70 6.48
N THR A 38 -21.60 4.92 6.82
CA THR A 38 -21.28 4.44 8.19
C THR A 38 -22.17 3.34 8.81
N THR A 39 -23.33 2.99 8.26
CA THR A 39 -24.16 1.89 8.81
C THR A 39 -23.57 0.49 8.62
N GLY A 40 -22.57 0.33 7.76
CA GLY A 40 -21.79 -0.91 7.62
C GLY A 40 -20.72 -1.11 8.72
N LEU A 41 -20.49 -0.11 9.57
CA LEU A 41 -19.51 -0.19 10.67
C LEU A 41 -20.16 -0.76 11.96
N PRO A 42 -19.43 -1.55 12.77
CA PRO A 42 -18.00 -1.89 12.65
C PRO A 42 -17.68 -3.01 11.63
N GLY A 43 -18.69 -3.60 10.98
CA GLY A 43 -18.53 -4.76 10.11
C GLY A 43 -18.17 -6.04 10.89
N ARG A 44 -18.05 -7.16 10.17
CA ARG A 44 -17.63 -8.47 10.73
C ARG A 44 -16.32 -8.93 10.10
N PHE A 45 -15.33 -9.20 10.95
CA PHE A 45 -14.05 -9.77 10.51
C PHE A 45 -14.25 -11.09 9.78
N GLY A 46 -13.58 -11.26 8.63
CA GLY A 46 -13.68 -12.43 7.77
C GLY A 46 -14.94 -12.49 6.91
N VAL A 47 -15.85 -11.50 7.01
CA VAL A 47 -17.05 -11.41 6.16
C VAL A 47 -17.08 -10.07 5.43
N ASP A 48 -17.10 -8.97 6.18
CA ASP A 48 -17.21 -7.63 5.64
C ASP A 48 -15.83 -6.96 5.46
N TYR A 49 -14.82 -7.40 6.23
CA TYR A 49 -13.43 -6.95 6.13
C TYR A 49 -12.44 -8.05 6.52
N ALA A 50 -11.19 -7.97 6.06
CA ALA A 50 -10.11 -8.89 6.43
C ALA A 50 -8.76 -8.17 6.45
N PHE A 51 -7.85 -8.63 7.31
CA PHE A 51 -6.50 -8.07 7.39
C PHE A 51 -5.50 -8.88 6.57
N ILE A 52 -4.34 -8.25 6.35
CA ILE A 52 -3.19 -8.79 5.64
C ILE A 52 -2.84 -10.22 6.06
N ASN A 53 -2.53 -11.06 5.06
CA ASN A 53 -2.12 -12.43 5.28
C ASN A 53 -0.59 -12.55 5.31
N LYS A 54 -0.06 -13.22 6.32
CA LYS A 54 1.38 -13.44 6.47
C LYS A 54 2.02 -14.13 5.25
N SER A 55 1.37 -15.13 4.66
CA SER A 55 1.95 -15.83 3.50
C SER A 55 2.10 -14.92 2.28
N THR A 56 1.17 -13.98 2.10
CA THR A 56 1.24 -12.95 1.06
C THR A 56 2.39 -11.97 1.33
N VAL A 57 2.55 -11.55 2.59
CA VAL A 57 3.69 -10.70 3.02
C VAL A 57 5.01 -11.38 2.72
N ASP A 58 5.14 -12.66 3.10
CA ASP A 58 6.36 -13.44 2.88
C ASP A 58 6.70 -13.51 1.38
N ILE A 59 5.70 -13.71 0.50
CA ILE A 59 5.90 -13.67 -0.96
C ILE A 59 6.44 -12.32 -1.43
N PHE A 60 5.83 -11.21 -1.01
CA PHE A 60 6.24 -9.88 -1.45
C PHE A 60 7.64 -9.48 -0.95
N ILE A 61 8.00 -9.89 0.27
CA ILE A 61 9.35 -9.67 0.81
C ILE A 61 10.37 -10.56 0.08
N GLU A 62 10.07 -11.85 -0.08
CA GLU A 62 11.03 -12.83 -0.56
C GLU A 62 11.22 -12.80 -2.08
N LYS A 63 10.14 -12.63 -2.85
CA LYS A 63 10.17 -12.66 -4.32
C LYS A 63 10.29 -11.26 -4.91
N ASP A 64 9.47 -10.34 -4.44
CA ASP A 64 9.37 -8.99 -5.04
C ASP A 64 10.31 -7.97 -4.39
N LYS A 65 10.98 -8.37 -3.30
CA LYS A 65 12.01 -7.57 -2.59
C LYS A 65 11.50 -6.18 -2.16
N ILE A 66 10.21 -6.06 -1.89
CA ILE A 66 9.64 -4.83 -1.36
C ILE A 66 9.99 -4.68 0.13
N ASN A 67 9.95 -3.44 0.61
CA ASN A 67 10.31 -3.14 2.00
C ASN A 67 9.27 -2.29 2.73
N THR A 68 8.13 -2.02 2.09
CA THR A 68 7.06 -1.16 2.64
C THR A 68 5.70 -1.74 2.31
N PHE A 69 4.81 -1.75 3.30
CA PHE A 69 3.40 -2.09 3.13
C PHE A 69 2.55 -0.97 3.72
N ARG A 70 1.61 -0.42 2.94
CA ARG A 70 0.65 0.57 3.42
C ARG A 70 -0.69 -0.14 3.67
N VAL A 71 -1.00 -0.39 4.94
CA VAL A 71 -2.21 -1.11 5.36
C VAL A 71 -3.38 -0.13 5.49
N ALA A 72 -4.45 -0.37 4.73
CA ALA A 72 -5.68 0.40 4.81
C ALA A 72 -6.61 -0.18 5.90
N PHE A 73 -7.16 0.71 6.73
CA PHE A 73 -8.12 0.36 7.77
C PHE A 73 -9.03 1.56 8.06
N LEU A 74 -10.20 1.30 8.63
CA LEU A 74 -11.10 2.35 9.11
C LEU A 74 -10.93 2.53 10.60
N LEU A 75 -10.81 3.80 11.00
CA LEU A 75 -10.78 4.18 12.40
C LEU A 75 -12.16 4.73 12.76
N VAL A 76 -12.90 3.98 13.57
CA VAL A 76 -14.20 4.43 14.10
C VAL A 76 -13.89 5.44 15.21
N SER A 77 -14.19 6.72 14.98
CA SER A 77 -14.00 7.82 15.95
C SER A 77 -15.30 8.16 16.66
#